data_AF-I1D4C5-F1
#
_entry.id   AF-I1D4C5-F1
#
_cell.length_a   1.000
_cell.length_b   1.000
_cell.length_c   1.000
_cell.angle_alpha   90.00
_cell.angle_beta   90.00
_cell.angle_gamma   90.00
#
_symmetry.space_group_name_H-M   'P 1'
#
loop_
_entity.id
_entity.type
_entity.pdbx_description
1 polymer ?
#
loop_
_entity_poly.entity_id
_entity_poly.type
_entity_poly.pdbx_seq_one_letter_code
_entity_poly.pdbx_strand_id
1 'polypeptide(L)'
;MSTFKEELRKDRAAKAEQARADRLAEAEQRRRDRELEAEQRRKDQAAAKAEARKDQRAREARKAARKVARRAAAKAVAATMVENKVALSIYSIALVSFVMSAPAMAAYGERLYAGSAWPFTGWLLPVVTELSMWACAFAVHHRRRTAPGASVFWLQVGVALATGLAAGLNALKGITIGWDASVVMGVVSIAGVLLHQMAVAGQPRSKRERAEARIERMAARKVEQAREAAIADAAVEIGTDGTARLVFEPGVYRLGRHRAERLRREVSPLDRPGPHDVLDDEIAALIDAETARAEQQEELSGGGVATAETPRPETPPHGNRPAKTGNRGGRPTRPWEALRAEFKALIEANPDAVRWSARRIAREMRCGKDKAARLRDEFNTNANRKGDR
;
A
#
# COMPACT_ATOMS: atom_id res chain seq x y z
N MET A 1 43.99 99.93 -58.44
CA MET A 1 44.09 99.16 -57.18
C MET A 1 42.87 99.35 -56.23
N SER A 2 41.65 99.60 -56.74
CA SER A 2 40.43 99.73 -55.90
C SER A 2 39.57 98.45 -55.83
N THR A 3 39.73 97.52 -56.77
CA THR A 3 38.89 96.32 -56.95
C THR A 3 39.00 95.27 -55.85
N PHE A 4 40.22 95.00 -55.36
CA PHE A 4 40.47 93.98 -54.32
C PHE A 4 39.80 94.29 -52.96
N LYS A 5 39.70 95.59 -52.61
CA LYS A 5 39.05 96.01 -51.35
C LYS A 5 37.53 95.87 -51.40
N GLU A 6 36.92 95.96 -52.59
CA GLU A 6 35.48 95.76 -52.77
C GLU A 6 35.11 94.28 -52.76
N GLU A 7 35.93 93.41 -53.37
CA GLU A 7 35.77 91.96 -53.31
C GLU A 7 35.87 91.45 -51.87
N LEU A 8 36.87 91.91 -51.10
CA LEU A 8 36.97 91.60 -49.67
C LEU A 8 35.76 92.03 -48.84
N ARG A 9 35.09 93.12 -49.22
CA ARG A 9 33.86 93.58 -48.53
C ARG A 9 32.67 92.72 -48.92
N LYS A 10 32.54 92.33 -50.19
CA LYS A 10 31.51 91.41 -50.68
C LYS A 10 31.66 90.03 -50.07
N ASP A 11 32.88 89.50 -49.99
CA ASP A 11 33.17 88.21 -49.35
C ASP A 11 32.89 88.23 -47.85
N ARG A 12 33.22 89.34 -47.16
CA ARG A 12 32.87 89.50 -45.74
C ARG A 12 31.36 89.59 -45.53
N ALA A 13 30.62 90.25 -46.42
CA ALA A 13 29.17 90.32 -46.36
C ALA A 13 28.54 88.94 -46.60
N ALA A 14 28.98 88.20 -47.63
CA ALA A 14 28.51 86.85 -47.93
C ALA A 14 28.82 85.86 -46.79
N LYS A 15 30.03 85.91 -46.21
CA LYS A 15 30.37 85.11 -45.01
C LYS A 15 29.53 85.47 -43.80
N ALA A 16 29.21 86.75 -43.61
CA ALA A 16 28.36 87.19 -42.51
C ALA A 16 26.90 86.72 -42.69
N GLU A 17 26.40 86.65 -43.92
CA GLU A 17 25.07 86.14 -44.25
C GLU A 17 24.99 84.61 -44.08
N GLN A 18 25.99 83.87 -44.59
CA GLN A 18 26.12 82.43 -44.34
C GLN A 18 26.19 82.12 -42.84
N ALA A 19 27.02 82.86 -42.08
CA ALA A 19 27.12 82.68 -40.64
C ALA A 19 25.83 83.02 -39.86
N ARG A 20 24.90 83.78 -40.45
CA ARG A 20 23.55 84.00 -39.89
C ARG A 20 22.61 82.87 -40.26
N ALA A 21 22.63 82.42 -41.52
CA ALA A 21 21.85 81.27 -41.98
C ALA A 21 22.23 79.99 -41.21
N ASP A 22 23.52 79.72 -41.04
CA ASP A 22 24.02 78.56 -40.29
C ASP A 22 23.60 78.62 -38.82
N ARG A 23 23.65 79.81 -38.19
CA ARG A 23 23.21 80.00 -36.81
C ARG A 23 21.70 79.79 -36.66
N LEU A 24 20.89 80.19 -37.64
CA LEU A 24 19.45 79.94 -37.64
C LEU A 24 19.15 78.45 -37.83
N ALA A 25 19.83 77.80 -38.78
CA ALA A 25 19.70 76.37 -39.02
C ALA A 25 20.10 75.53 -37.79
N GLU A 26 21.21 75.88 -37.13
CA GLU A 26 21.64 75.22 -35.89
C GLU A 26 20.65 75.47 -34.73
N ALA A 27 20.10 76.68 -34.61
CA ALA A 27 19.08 76.99 -33.61
C ALA A 27 17.78 76.19 -33.85
N GLU A 28 17.37 76.00 -35.10
CA GLU A 28 16.21 75.18 -35.46
C GLU A 28 16.46 73.69 -35.21
N GLN A 29 17.63 73.17 -35.56
CA GLN A 29 18.02 71.79 -35.26
C GLN A 29 18.00 71.55 -33.74
N ARG A 30 18.62 72.43 -32.95
CA ARG A 30 18.59 72.34 -31.48
C ARG A 30 17.17 72.39 -30.90
N ARG A 31 16.23 73.09 -31.53
CA ARG A 31 14.81 73.07 -31.11
C ARG A 31 14.16 71.74 -31.41
N ARG A 32 14.34 71.21 -32.63
CA ARG A 32 13.81 69.90 -33.04
C ARG A 32 14.38 68.76 -32.19
N ASP A 33 15.68 68.78 -31.92
CA ASP A 33 16.33 67.76 -31.08
C ASP A 33 15.78 67.77 -29.65
N ARG A 34 15.58 68.96 -29.06
CA ARG A 34 14.96 69.11 -27.74
C ARG A 34 13.50 68.63 -27.73
N GLU A 35 12.74 68.88 -28.78
CA GLU A 35 11.35 68.41 -28.90
C GLU A 35 11.30 66.88 -29.01
N LEU A 36 12.16 66.28 -29.82
CA LEU A 36 12.28 64.82 -29.96
C LEU A 36 12.71 64.16 -28.65
N GLU A 37 13.70 64.72 -27.95
CA GLU A 37 14.10 64.23 -26.62
C GLU A 37 12.95 64.35 -25.61
N ALA A 38 12.22 65.47 -25.60
CA ALA A 38 11.09 65.65 -24.69
C ALA A 38 9.92 64.70 -25.00
N GLU A 39 9.72 64.34 -26.26
CA GLU A 39 8.72 63.35 -26.66
C GLU A 39 9.15 61.92 -26.30
N GLN A 40 10.42 61.56 -26.54
CA GLN A 40 10.98 60.28 -26.13
C GLN A 40 10.90 60.11 -24.61
N ARG A 41 11.31 61.12 -23.82
CA ARG A 41 11.20 61.09 -22.36
C ARG A 41 9.74 60.89 -21.90
N ARG A 42 8.76 61.49 -22.58
CA ARG A 42 7.33 61.29 -22.26
C ARG A 42 6.88 59.86 -22.56
N LYS A 43 7.31 59.29 -23.69
CA LYS A 43 7.04 57.90 -24.07
C LYS A 43 7.67 56.91 -23.09
N ASP A 44 8.94 57.12 -22.73
CA ASP A 44 9.67 56.27 -21.78
C ASP A 44 9.07 56.32 -20.38
N GLN A 45 8.68 57.51 -19.90
CA GLN A 45 7.99 57.65 -18.62
C GLN A 45 6.61 56.97 -18.63
N ALA A 46 5.88 57.03 -19.73
CA ALA A 46 4.60 56.34 -19.86
C ALA A 46 4.78 54.82 -19.87
N ALA A 47 5.78 54.31 -20.59
CA ALA A 47 6.13 52.89 -20.62
C ALA A 47 6.57 52.39 -19.23
N ALA A 48 7.45 53.11 -18.54
CA ALA A 48 7.92 52.77 -17.20
C ALA A 48 6.77 52.75 -16.17
N LYS A 49 5.83 53.71 -16.24
CA LYS A 49 4.63 53.71 -15.39
C LYS A 49 3.70 52.53 -15.69
N ALA A 50 3.55 52.15 -16.96
CA ALA A 50 2.74 51.00 -17.35
C ALA A 50 3.35 49.68 -16.87
N GLU A 51 4.67 49.52 -16.99
CA GLU A 51 5.42 48.37 -16.49
C GLU A 51 5.36 48.27 -14.96
N ALA A 52 5.59 49.38 -14.24
CA ALA A 52 5.47 49.44 -12.79
C ALA A 52 4.07 49.03 -12.30
N ARG A 53 3.00 49.42 -13.00
CA ARG A 53 1.62 48.98 -12.70
C ARG A 53 1.43 47.49 -12.93
N LYS A 54 2.00 46.92 -14.01
CA LYS A 54 1.95 45.47 -14.27
C LYS A 54 2.69 44.70 -13.18
N ASP A 55 3.88 45.15 -12.81
CA ASP A 55 4.68 44.57 -11.75
C ASP A 55 3.99 44.63 -10.39
N GLN A 56 3.35 45.75 -10.06
CA GLN A 56 2.59 45.88 -8.83
C GLN A 56 1.42 44.89 -8.79
N ARG A 57 0.64 44.79 -9.88
CA ARG A 57 -0.45 43.80 -10.00
C ARG A 57 0.05 42.36 -9.90
N ALA A 58 1.18 42.04 -10.52
CA ALA A 58 1.80 40.72 -10.42
C ALA A 58 2.27 40.41 -8.99
N ARG A 59 2.85 41.40 -8.28
CA ARG A 59 3.25 41.26 -6.88
C ARG A 59 2.04 41.07 -5.97
N GLU A 60 0.96 41.82 -6.18
CA GLU A 60 -0.29 41.69 -5.43
C GLU A 60 -0.97 40.35 -5.68
N ALA A 61 -1.04 39.89 -6.93
CA ALA A 61 -1.54 38.58 -7.29
C ALA A 61 -0.72 37.45 -6.64
N ARG A 62 0.62 37.54 -6.66
CA ARG A 62 1.51 36.58 -5.97
C ARG A 62 1.28 36.60 -4.46
N LYS A 63 1.10 37.78 -3.84
CA LYS A 63 0.79 37.89 -2.41
C LYS A 63 -0.58 37.29 -2.08
N ALA A 64 -1.61 37.54 -2.90
CA ALA A 64 -2.94 36.98 -2.74
C ALA A 64 -2.93 35.46 -2.88
N ALA A 65 -2.28 34.92 -3.92
CA ALA A 65 -2.10 33.50 -4.14
C ALA A 65 -1.39 32.83 -2.95
N ARG A 66 -0.31 33.45 -2.42
CA ARG A 66 0.38 32.97 -1.21
C ARG A 66 -0.53 32.97 0.01
N LYS A 67 -1.36 34.00 0.20
CA LYS A 67 -2.32 34.06 1.32
C LYS A 67 -3.39 32.97 1.20
N VAL A 68 -3.93 32.74 0.00
CA VAL A 68 -4.90 31.66 -0.26
C VAL A 68 -4.26 30.30 -0.01
N ALA A 69 -3.06 30.05 -0.54
CA ALA A 69 -2.33 28.81 -0.32
C ALA A 69 -2.02 28.57 1.17
N ARG A 70 -1.60 29.61 1.90
CA ARG A 70 -1.39 29.53 3.36
C ARG A 70 -2.67 29.21 4.12
N ARG A 71 -3.80 29.84 3.76
CA ARG A 71 -5.10 29.56 4.38
C ARG A 71 -5.59 28.16 4.06
N ALA A 72 -5.40 27.69 2.82
CA ALA A 72 -5.74 26.33 2.42
C ALA A 72 -4.89 25.30 3.17
N ALA A 73 -3.57 25.53 3.27
CA ALA A 73 -2.67 24.70 4.06
C ALA A 73 -3.05 24.70 5.54
N ALA A 74 -3.32 25.87 6.14
CA ALA A 74 -3.75 25.97 7.53
C ALA A 74 -5.09 25.25 7.77
N LYS A 75 -6.06 25.37 6.85
CA LYS A 75 -7.32 24.62 6.91
C LYS A 75 -7.11 23.12 6.77
N ALA A 76 -6.21 22.67 5.88
CA ALA A 76 -5.88 21.25 5.74
C ALA A 76 -5.24 20.70 7.01
N VAL A 77 -4.31 21.44 7.62
CA VAL A 77 -3.71 21.08 8.92
C VAL A 77 -4.78 21.04 10.01
N ALA A 78 -5.65 22.05 10.08
CA ALA A 78 -6.73 22.11 11.07
C ALA A 78 -7.74 20.97 10.90
N ALA A 79 -8.14 20.64 9.67
CA ALA A 79 -9.00 19.50 9.37
C ALA A 79 -8.34 18.18 9.80
N THR A 80 -7.05 18.02 9.52
CA THR A 80 -6.27 16.86 9.96
C THR A 80 -6.18 16.77 11.48
N MET A 81 -6.09 17.91 12.19
CA MET A 81 -6.13 17.97 13.65
C MET A 81 -7.51 17.60 14.21
N VAL A 82 -8.60 18.07 13.59
CA VAL A 82 -9.98 17.78 13.99
C VAL A 82 -10.36 16.33 13.75
N GLU A 83 -9.88 15.70 12.67
CA GLU A 83 -10.08 14.27 12.43
C GLU A 83 -9.31 13.39 13.42
N ASN A 84 -8.21 13.89 13.99
CA ASN A 84 -7.32 13.16 14.89
C ASN A 84 -7.38 13.70 16.32
N LYS A 85 -8.58 13.99 16.87
CA LYS A 85 -8.75 14.53 18.25
C LYS A 85 -8.01 13.71 19.31
N VAL A 86 -8.02 12.39 19.19
CA VAL A 86 -7.33 11.47 20.11
C VAL A 86 -5.81 11.58 19.97
N ALA A 87 -5.29 11.74 18.75
CA ALA A 87 -3.86 11.94 18.58
C ALA A 87 -3.44 13.32 19.12
N LEU A 88 -4.26 14.35 18.93
CA LEU A 88 -3.98 15.71 19.42
C LEU A 88 -3.88 15.78 20.94
N SER A 89 -4.77 15.09 21.68
CA SER A 89 -4.69 15.01 23.14
C SER A 89 -3.42 14.29 23.60
N ILE A 90 -3.02 13.22 22.91
CA ILE A 90 -1.78 12.50 23.22
C ILE A 90 -0.55 13.37 22.95
N TYR A 91 -0.50 14.05 21.81
CA TYR A 91 0.62 14.94 21.47
C TYR A 91 0.72 16.16 22.39
N SER A 92 -0.42 16.70 22.87
CA SER A 92 -0.42 17.82 23.81
C SER A 92 0.07 17.41 25.20
N ILE A 93 -0.36 16.25 25.72
CA ILE A 93 0.17 15.69 26.97
C ILE A 93 1.68 15.43 26.85
N ALA A 94 2.11 14.88 25.72
CA ALA A 94 3.52 14.66 25.43
C ALA A 94 4.34 15.95 25.39
N LEU A 95 3.83 16.98 24.72
CA LEU A 95 4.49 18.29 24.63
C LEU A 95 4.66 18.91 26.02
N VAL A 96 3.61 18.87 26.85
CA VAL A 96 3.68 19.36 28.23
C VAL A 96 4.73 18.57 29.03
N SER A 97 4.73 17.24 28.89
CA SER A 97 5.71 16.37 29.56
C SER A 97 7.15 16.67 29.12
N PHE A 98 7.35 16.94 27.82
CA PHE A 98 8.66 17.34 27.29
C PHE A 98 9.10 18.70 27.82
N VAL A 99 8.23 19.72 27.79
CA VAL A 99 8.55 21.05 28.31
C VAL A 99 8.93 21.02 29.78
N MET A 100 8.26 20.17 30.58
CA MET A 100 8.59 20.00 32.00
C MET A 100 9.87 19.20 32.23
N SER A 101 10.19 18.20 31.41
CA SER A 101 11.34 17.32 31.60
C SER A 101 12.63 17.84 30.97
N ALA A 102 12.55 18.59 29.87
CA ALA A 102 13.70 19.07 29.11
C ALA A 102 14.69 19.89 29.95
N PRO A 103 14.28 20.84 30.84
CA PRO A 103 15.23 21.57 31.68
C PRO A 103 16.00 20.65 32.64
N ALA A 104 15.33 19.66 33.23
CA ALA A 104 15.96 18.72 34.15
C ALA A 104 16.95 17.77 33.44
N MET A 105 16.64 17.37 32.21
CA MET A 105 17.56 16.57 31.38
C MET A 105 18.74 17.39 30.86
N ALA A 106 18.52 18.64 30.47
CA ALA A 106 19.59 19.55 30.04
C ALA A 106 20.59 19.80 31.18
N ALA A 107 20.10 20.09 32.39
CA ALA A 107 20.95 20.27 33.58
C ALA A 107 21.67 18.97 34.02
N TYR A 108 21.14 17.80 33.67
CA TYR A 108 21.83 16.52 33.88
C TYR A 108 22.90 16.28 32.82
N GLY A 109 22.58 16.53 31.55
CA GLY A 109 23.51 16.41 30.44
C GLY A 109 24.69 17.37 30.58
N GLU A 110 24.46 18.60 31.01
CA GLU A 110 25.53 19.56 31.31
C GLU A 110 26.51 19.02 32.36
N ARG A 111 26.00 18.38 33.42
CA ARG A 111 26.84 17.74 34.44
C ARG A 111 27.58 16.51 33.93
N LEU A 112 26.94 15.69 33.08
CA LEU A 112 27.54 14.48 32.54
C LEU A 112 28.66 14.77 31.53
N TYR A 113 28.53 15.85 30.76
CA TYR A 113 29.50 16.28 29.74
C TYR A 113 30.42 17.40 30.23
N ALA A 114 30.37 17.77 31.51
CA ALA A 114 31.29 18.72 32.13
C ALA A 114 32.73 18.16 32.02
N GLY A 115 33.58 18.85 31.25
CA GLY A 115 34.96 18.44 30.98
C GLY A 115 35.16 17.63 29.68
N SER A 116 34.09 17.35 28.92
CA SER A 116 34.23 16.81 27.56
C SER A 116 34.61 17.89 26.55
N ALA A 117 35.16 17.49 25.41
CA ALA A 117 35.45 18.43 24.30
C ALA A 117 34.20 19.11 23.72
N TRP A 118 32.99 18.63 24.05
CA TRP A 118 31.74 19.07 23.45
C TRP A 118 30.64 19.29 24.51
N PRO A 119 30.77 20.28 25.40
CA PRO A 119 29.83 20.48 26.52
C PRO A 119 28.37 20.73 26.10
N PHE A 120 28.13 21.24 24.88
CA PHE A 120 26.77 21.44 24.35
C PHE A 120 26.04 20.13 24.02
N THR A 121 26.71 18.98 23.90
CA THR A 121 26.03 17.70 23.61
C THR A 121 25.11 17.28 24.76
N GLY A 122 25.40 17.71 25.99
CA GLY A 122 24.53 17.52 27.14
C GLY A 122 23.14 18.16 26.96
N TRP A 123 23.07 19.31 26.30
CA TRP A 123 21.80 20.01 25.99
C TRP A 123 21.01 19.33 24.87
N LEU A 124 21.69 18.63 23.96
CA LEU A 124 21.08 17.88 22.86
C LEU A 124 20.55 16.51 23.30
N LEU A 125 20.95 16.01 24.46
CA LEU A 125 20.59 14.69 24.93
C LEU A 125 19.07 14.46 25.03
N PRO A 126 18.28 15.33 25.71
CA PRO A 126 16.81 15.22 25.71
C PRO A 126 16.21 15.30 24.31
N VAL A 127 16.78 16.15 23.44
CA VAL A 127 16.33 16.30 22.05
C VAL A 127 16.54 14.98 21.32
N VAL A 128 17.73 14.40 21.38
CA VAL A 128 18.05 13.16 20.66
C VAL A 128 17.25 11.98 21.19
N THR A 129 17.13 11.79 22.50
CA THR A 129 16.43 10.62 23.06
C THR A 129 14.93 10.68 22.85
N GLU A 130 14.30 11.84 23.06
CA GLU A 130 12.86 12.01 22.90
C GLU A 130 12.47 12.11 21.42
N LEU A 131 13.14 12.96 20.63
CA LEU A 131 12.77 13.12 19.21
C LEU A 131 13.02 11.86 18.39
N SER A 132 14.02 11.03 18.73
CA SER A 132 14.23 9.76 18.02
C SER A 132 13.03 8.84 18.19
N MET A 133 12.48 8.75 19.41
CA MET A 133 11.26 7.99 19.68
C MET A 133 10.07 8.58 18.90
N TRP A 134 9.87 9.90 18.96
CA TRP A 134 8.78 10.58 18.23
C TRP A 134 8.90 10.44 16.72
N ALA A 135 10.10 10.50 16.18
CA ALA A 135 10.37 10.29 14.76
C ALA A 135 9.99 8.87 14.32
N CYS A 136 10.38 7.85 15.09
CA CYS A 136 9.97 6.47 14.83
C CYS A 136 8.45 6.29 14.94
N ALA A 137 7.82 6.85 15.97
CA ALA A 137 6.36 6.77 16.14
C ALA A 137 5.60 7.45 15.00
N PHE A 138 6.04 8.65 14.59
CA PHE A 138 5.47 9.36 13.45
C PHE A 138 5.68 8.61 12.13
N ALA A 139 6.85 8.01 11.94
CA ALA A 139 7.14 7.18 10.78
C ALA A 139 6.25 5.94 10.73
N VAL A 140 5.94 5.29 11.87
CA VAL A 140 4.97 4.18 11.94
C VAL A 140 3.60 4.67 11.49
N HIS A 141 3.14 5.78 12.03
CA HIS A 141 1.82 6.35 11.70
C HIS A 141 1.72 6.73 10.22
N HIS A 142 2.73 7.45 9.71
CA HIS A 142 2.81 7.85 8.31
C HIS A 142 2.81 6.63 7.39
N ARG A 143 3.67 5.63 7.66
CA ARG A 143 3.79 4.43 6.83
C ARG A 143 2.53 3.58 6.83
N ARG A 144 1.80 3.52 7.95
CA ARG A 144 0.50 2.82 8.02
C ARG A 144 -0.57 3.51 7.17
N ARG A 145 -0.51 4.83 7.00
CA ARG A 145 -1.43 5.58 6.12
C ARG A 145 -1.04 5.51 4.65
N THR A 146 0.24 5.64 4.33
CA THR A 146 0.71 5.70 2.93
C THR A 146 0.94 4.32 2.32
N ALA A 147 1.30 3.32 3.12
CA ALA A 147 1.57 1.96 2.66
C ALA A 147 1.07 0.91 3.67
N PRO A 148 -0.26 0.64 3.73
CA PRO A 148 -0.88 -0.25 4.71
C PRO A 148 -0.38 -1.71 4.71
N GLY A 149 0.31 -2.13 3.64
CA GLY A 149 0.94 -3.45 3.50
C GLY A 149 2.42 -3.50 3.87
N ALA A 150 3.08 -2.36 4.08
CA ALA A 150 4.50 -2.32 4.37
C ALA A 150 4.80 -2.74 5.83
N SER A 151 5.89 -3.48 6.02
CA SER A 151 6.35 -3.82 7.36
C SER A 151 6.75 -2.56 8.13
N VAL A 152 6.24 -2.43 9.35
CA VAL A 152 6.64 -1.42 10.34
C VAL A 152 7.53 -2.01 11.43
N PHE A 153 7.96 -3.26 11.28
CA PHE A 153 8.68 -4.01 12.31
C PHE A 153 9.92 -3.26 12.80
N TRP A 154 10.79 -2.81 11.89
CA TRP A 154 12.01 -2.09 12.27
C TRP A 154 11.74 -0.74 12.95
N LEU A 155 10.65 -0.07 12.58
CA LEU A 155 10.24 1.17 13.25
C LEU A 155 9.73 0.87 14.67
N GLN A 156 9.01 -0.24 14.87
CA GLN A 156 8.58 -0.68 16.20
C GLN A 156 9.76 -1.13 17.07
N VAL A 157 10.76 -1.80 16.49
CA VAL A 157 12.03 -2.12 17.17
C VAL A 157 12.72 -0.82 17.61
N GLY A 158 12.78 0.19 16.74
CA GLY A 158 13.33 1.51 17.08
C GLY A 158 12.60 2.17 18.25
N VAL A 159 11.26 2.17 18.26
CA VAL A 159 10.46 2.66 19.39
C VAL A 159 10.77 1.88 20.66
N ALA A 160 10.81 0.55 20.60
CA ALA A 160 11.06 -0.30 21.77
C ALA A 160 12.45 -0.05 22.36
N LEU A 161 13.49 0.07 21.51
CA LEU A 161 14.85 0.39 21.95
C LEU A 161 14.94 1.78 22.59
N ALA A 162 14.36 2.81 21.97
CA ALA A 162 14.35 4.16 22.53
C ALA A 162 13.60 4.22 23.87
N THR A 163 12.47 3.53 23.95
CA THR A 163 11.66 3.43 25.19
C THR A 163 12.43 2.71 26.29
N GLY A 164 13.09 1.59 25.97
CA GLY A 164 13.92 0.84 26.91
C GLY A 164 15.08 1.68 27.44
N LEU A 165 15.75 2.43 26.56
CA LEU A 165 16.83 3.34 26.95
C LEU A 165 16.32 4.45 27.88
N ALA A 166 15.21 5.10 27.53
CA ALA A 166 14.61 6.15 28.35
C ALA A 166 14.19 5.63 29.74
N ALA A 167 13.56 4.47 29.78
CA ALA A 167 13.18 3.81 31.02
C ALA A 167 14.40 3.44 31.88
N GLY A 168 15.47 2.93 31.26
CA GLY A 168 16.72 2.61 31.94
C GLY A 168 17.38 3.84 32.54
N LEU A 169 17.43 4.96 31.81
CA LEU A 169 17.99 6.22 32.30
C LEU A 169 17.16 6.79 33.46
N ASN A 170 15.82 6.74 33.36
CA ASN A 170 14.94 7.20 34.42
C ASN A 170 15.01 6.32 35.67
N ALA A 171 15.10 4.99 35.49
CA ALA A 171 15.32 4.05 36.59
C ALA A 171 16.67 4.30 37.28
N LEU A 172 17.76 4.44 36.51
CA LEU A 172 19.09 4.73 37.05
C LEU A 172 19.12 6.03 37.85
N LYS A 173 18.41 7.06 37.39
CA LYS A 173 18.21 8.30 38.16
C LYS A 173 17.43 8.03 39.44
N GLY A 174 16.36 7.25 39.38
CA GLY A 174 15.58 6.89 40.56
C GLY A 174 16.39 6.11 41.60
N ILE A 175 17.37 5.29 41.20
CA ILE A 175 18.27 4.58 42.14
C ILE A 175 18.99 5.55 43.08
N THR A 176 19.33 6.76 42.62
CA THR A 176 19.97 7.79 43.46
C THR A 176 19.06 8.35 44.55
N ILE A 177 17.73 8.16 44.41
CA ILE A 177 16.70 8.57 45.37
C ILE A 177 16.27 7.37 46.23
N GLY A 178 16.16 6.19 45.63
CA GLY A 178 15.77 4.93 46.28
C GLY A 178 15.26 3.89 45.29
N TRP A 179 15.20 2.63 45.69
CA TRP A 179 14.74 1.54 44.83
C TRP A 179 13.29 1.74 44.34
N ASP A 180 12.39 2.16 45.24
CA ASP A 180 10.99 2.40 44.89
C ASP A 180 10.86 3.53 43.84
N ALA A 181 11.66 4.59 43.98
CA ALA A 181 11.71 5.68 43.01
C ALA A 181 12.24 5.21 41.64
N SER A 182 13.26 4.34 41.61
CA SER A 182 13.77 3.71 40.38
C SER A 182 12.66 2.98 39.62
N VAL A 183 11.91 2.11 40.32
CA VAL A 183 10.83 1.34 39.70
C VAL A 183 9.72 2.26 39.17
N VAL A 184 9.27 3.22 39.99
CA VAL A 184 8.21 4.16 39.59
C VAL A 184 8.65 5.00 38.39
N MET A 185 9.85 5.57 38.41
CA MET A 185 10.35 6.39 37.31
C MET A 185 10.53 5.58 36.02
N GLY A 186 11.03 4.34 36.11
CA GLY A 186 11.14 3.45 34.97
C GLY A 186 9.78 3.10 34.36
N VAL A 187 8.80 2.70 35.19
CA VAL A 187 7.45 2.32 34.72
C VAL A 187 6.70 3.52 34.12
N VAL A 188 6.72 4.68 34.78
CA VAL A 188 6.07 5.90 34.28
C VAL A 188 6.65 6.33 32.93
N SER A 189 7.96 6.15 32.74
CA SER A 189 8.65 6.43 31.47
C SER A 189 8.13 5.57 30.31
N ILE A 190 7.71 4.33 30.56
CA ILE A 190 7.20 3.41 29.53
C ILE A 190 5.70 3.59 29.31
N ALA A 191 4.95 3.93 30.36
CA ALA A 191 3.48 4.03 30.35
C ALA A 191 2.96 4.98 29.25
N GLY A 192 3.60 6.15 29.09
CA GLY A 192 3.23 7.11 28.05
C GLY A 192 3.39 6.54 26.63
N VAL A 193 4.46 5.78 26.40
CA VAL A 193 4.70 5.14 25.10
C VAL A 193 3.72 4.01 24.83
N LEU A 194 3.44 3.17 25.84
CA LEU A 194 2.45 2.10 25.71
C LEU A 194 1.07 2.66 25.40
N LEU A 195 0.65 3.72 26.09
CA LEU A 195 -0.61 4.40 25.83
C LEU A 195 -0.65 4.97 24.41
N HIS A 196 0.44 5.60 23.96
CA HIS A 196 0.57 6.09 22.58
C HIS A 196 0.49 4.95 21.56
N GLN A 197 1.17 3.83 21.78
CA GLN A 197 1.11 2.66 20.89
C GLN A 197 -0.30 2.06 20.86
N MET A 198 -1.00 1.99 22.00
CA MET A 198 -2.39 1.52 22.03
C MET A 198 -3.33 2.44 21.24
N ALA A 199 -3.11 3.75 21.29
CA ALA A 199 -3.93 4.72 20.56
C ALA A 199 -3.60 4.80 19.05
N VAL A 200 -2.32 4.66 18.68
CA VAL A 200 -1.82 4.92 17.32
C VAL A 200 -1.58 3.65 16.50
N ALA A 201 -1.22 2.52 17.13
CA ALA A 201 -0.91 1.29 16.39
C ALA A 201 -2.11 0.65 15.68
N GLY A 202 -3.29 1.27 15.76
CA GLY A 202 -4.53 0.82 15.12
C GLY A 202 -5.08 -0.42 15.81
N GLN A 203 -6.40 -0.60 15.72
CA GLN A 203 -7.02 -1.82 16.23
C GLN A 203 -6.32 -3.05 15.61
N PRO A 204 -5.95 -4.05 16.41
CA PRO A 204 -5.31 -5.24 15.89
C PRO A 204 -6.22 -5.84 14.82
N ARG A 205 -5.66 -6.06 13.61
CA ARG A 205 -6.40 -6.63 12.46
C ARG A 205 -7.31 -7.74 12.93
N SER A 206 -8.58 -7.66 12.54
CA SER A 206 -9.58 -8.64 12.96
C SER A 206 -9.14 -10.06 12.57
N LYS A 207 -9.63 -11.09 13.27
CA LYS A 207 -9.34 -12.49 12.89
C LYS A 207 -9.69 -12.76 11.42
N ARG A 208 -10.75 -12.11 10.93
CA ARG A 208 -11.20 -12.15 9.53
C ARG A 208 -10.18 -11.54 8.58
N GLU A 209 -9.73 -10.31 8.81
CA GLU A 209 -8.70 -9.66 7.98
C GLU A 209 -7.40 -10.47 7.95
N ARG A 210 -7.01 -11.09 9.07
CA ARG A 210 -5.82 -11.97 9.11
C ARG A 210 -6.03 -13.23 8.28
N ALA A 211 -7.23 -13.79 8.29
CA ALA A 211 -7.57 -14.96 7.48
C ALA A 211 -7.58 -14.61 5.99
N GLU A 212 -8.20 -13.49 5.61
CA GLU A 212 -8.22 -12.96 4.24
C GLU A 212 -6.80 -12.68 3.74
N ALA A 213 -5.97 -11.97 4.51
CA ALA A 213 -4.57 -11.73 4.16
C ALA A 213 -3.70 -13.00 4.12
N ARG A 214 -4.11 -14.08 4.81
CA ARG A 214 -3.45 -15.40 4.67
C ARG A 214 -3.86 -16.08 3.38
N ILE A 215 -5.15 -16.05 3.04
CA ILE A 215 -5.70 -16.59 1.79
C ILE A 215 -5.06 -15.89 0.60
N GLU A 216 -5.02 -14.56 0.61
CA GLU A 216 -4.41 -13.74 -0.44
C GLU A 216 -2.93 -14.08 -0.64
N ARG A 217 -2.16 -14.20 0.45
CA ARG A 217 -0.74 -14.64 0.38
C ARG A 217 -0.58 -16.06 -0.16
N MET A 218 -1.46 -16.99 0.22
CA MET A 218 -1.44 -18.35 -0.31
C MET A 218 -1.82 -18.38 -1.79
N ALA A 219 -2.79 -17.56 -2.21
CA ALA A 219 -3.18 -17.42 -3.60
C ALA A 219 -2.04 -16.82 -4.44
N ALA A 220 -1.40 -15.75 -3.96
CA ALA A 220 -0.25 -15.13 -4.63
C ALA A 220 0.90 -16.13 -4.81
N ARG A 221 1.25 -16.89 -3.77
CA ARG A 221 2.27 -17.95 -3.85
C ARG A 221 1.91 -19.05 -4.84
N LYS A 222 0.64 -19.45 -4.91
CA LYS A 222 0.17 -20.44 -5.88
C LYS A 222 0.25 -19.89 -7.31
N VAL A 223 -0.08 -18.63 -7.53
CA VAL A 223 0.03 -17.97 -8.84
C VAL A 223 1.49 -17.88 -9.26
N GLU A 224 2.39 -17.50 -8.35
CA GLU A 224 3.83 -17.45 -8.62
C GLU A 224 4.38 -18.84 -8.95
N GLN A 225 4.05 -19.86 -8.15
CA GLN A 225 4.42 -21.25 -8.43
C GLN A 225 3.85 -21.76 -9.77
N ALA A 226 2.62 -21.38 -10.11
CA ALA A 226 2.02 -21.72 -11.41
C ALA A 226 2.78 -21.07 -12.56
N ARG A 227 3.18 -19.80 -12.42
CA ARG A 227 3.98 -19.08 -13.42
C ARG A 227 5.35 -19.72 -13.61
N GLU A 228 6.05 -20.01 -12.51
CA GLU A 228 7.35 -20.70 -12.58
C GLU A 228 7.23 -22.09 -13.23
N ALA A 229 6.18 -22.83 -12.89
CA ALA A 229 5.92 -24.14 -13.49
C ALA A 229 5.56 -24.03 -14.98
N ALA A 230 4.77 -23.02 -15.37
CA ALA A 230 4.45 -22.76 -16.77
C ALA A 230 5.67 -22.38 -17.59
N ILE A 231 6.57 -21.55 -17.04
CA ILE A 231 7.83 -21.19 -17.70
C ILE A 231 8.73 -22.43 -17.87
N ALA A 232 8.75 -23.33 -16.87
CA ALA A 232 9.55 -24.55 -16.93
C ALA A 232 9.00 -25.59 -17.94
N ASP A 233 7.70 -25.57 -18.21
CA ASP A 233 7.00 -26.51 -19.10
C ASP A 233 6.74 -25.93 -20.50
N ALA A 234 7.04 -24.63 -20.70
CA ALA A 234 6.82 -23.95 -21.98
C ALA A 234 7.69 -24.56 -23.09
N ALA A 235 7.06 -24.80 -24.24
CA ALA A 235 7.79 -25.19 -25.43
C ALA A 235 8.54 -23.99 -26.01
N VAL A 236 9.75 -24.22 -26.51
CA VAL A 236 10.51 -23.20 -27.24
C VAL A 236 10.27 -23.41 -28.73
N GLU A 237 9.66 -22.43 -29.38
CA GLU A 237 9.57 -22.39 -30.84
C GLU A 237 10.75 -21.57 -31.38
N ILE A 238 11.58 -22.21 -32.20
CA ILE A 238 12.73 -21.58 -32.85
C ILE A 238 12.33 -21.31 -34.30
N GLY A 239 12.25 -20.04 -34.67
CA GLY A 239 11.97 -19.57 -36.02
C GLY A 239 13.13 -19.84 -36.98
N THR A 240 12.83 -19.87 -38.27
CA THR A 240 13.83 -20.08 -39.34
C THR A 240 14.82 -18.92 -39.48
N ASP A 241 14.51 -17.77 -38.88
CA ASP A 241 15.35 -16.59 -38.75
C ASP A 241 16.29 -16.64 -37.53
N GLY A 242 16.23 -17.72 -36.72
CA GLY A 242 17.00 -17.89 -35.50
C GLY A 242 16.40 -17.20 -34.27
N THR A 243 15.19 -16.65 -34.36
CA THR A 243 14.49 -16.11 -33.18
C THR A 243 13.87 -17.25 -32.35
N ALA A 244 13.89 -17.13 -31.03
CA ALA A 244 13.28 -18.11 -30.13
C ALA A 244 12.16 -17.46 -29.32
N ARG A 245 10.98 -18.10 -29.27
CA ARG A 245 9.85 -17.66 -28.45
C ARG A 245 9.32 -18.80 -27.57
N LEU A 246 8.87 -18.46 -26.37
CA LEU A 246 8.19 -19.39 -25.48
C LEU A 246 6.71 -19.47 -25.85
N VAL A 247 6.24 -20.69 -26.10
CA VAL A 247 4.84 -20.99 -26.39
C VAL A 247 4.25 -21.75 -25.21
N PHE A 248 3.16 -21.22 -24.67
CA PHE A 248 2.42 -21.82 -23.56
C PHE A 248 1.14 -22.45 -24.11
N GLU A 249 0.90 -23.73 -23.81
CA GLU A 249 -0.35 -24.38 -24.20
C GLU A 249 -1.50 -23.91 -23.29
N PRO A 250 -2.58 -23.31 -23.82
CA PRO A 250 -3.70 -22.86 -23.01
C PRO A 250 -4.49 -24.04 -22.45
N GLY A 251 -4.81 -24.00 -21.15
CA GLY A 251 -5.57 -25.08 -20.50
C GLY A 251 -5.67 -24.93 -18.99
N VAL A 252 -6.44 -25.81 -18.38
CA VAL A 252 -6.50 -25.95 -16.91
C VAL A 252 -5.41 -26.94 -16.50
N TYR A 253 -4.52 -26.49 -15.62
CA TYR A 253 -3.41 -27.31 -15.13
C TYR A 253 -3.50 -27.47 -13.62
N ARG A 254 -3.17 -28.67 -13.16
CA ARG A 254 -2.96 -28.97 -11.76
C ARG A 254 -1.47 -28.96 -11.46
N LEU A 255 -1.07 -28.18 -10.45
CA LEU A 255 0.30 -28.21 -9.96
C LEU A 255 0.61 -29.56 -9.30
N GLY A 256 1.54 -30.29 -9.92
CA GLY A 256 2.12 -31.50 -9.40
C GLY A 256 3.07 -31.22 -8.23
N ARG A 257 3.28 -32.21 -7.36
CA ARG A 257 4.19 -32.10 -6.21
C ARG A 257 5.63 -32.54 -6.52
N HIS A 258 5.85 -33.18 -7.66
CA HIS A 258 7.13 -33.78 -8.07
C HIS A 258 7.84 -32.92 -9.12
N ARG A 259 9.19 -32.97 -9.13
CA ARG A 259 10.02 -32.17 -10.03
C ARG A 259 9.84 -32.50 -11.52
N ALA A 260 9.46 -33.74 -11.85
CA ALA A 260 9.43 -34.23 -13.23
C ALA A 260 8.20 -33.76 -14.03
N GLU A 261 7.05 -33.55 -13.38
CA GLU A 261 5.83 -33.03 -14.00
C GLU A 261 5.23 -31.99 -13.06
N ARG A 262 5.65 -30.74 -13.22
CA ARG A 262 5.18 -29.64 -12.36
C ARG A 262 3.78 -29.19 -12.76
N LEU A 263 3.43 -29.27 -14.03
CA LEU A 263 2.08 -29.05 -14.54
C LEU A 263 1.54 -30.36 -15.09
N ARG A 264 0.34 -30.74 -14.67
CA ARG A 264 -0.44 -31.80 -15.30
C ARG A 264 -1.69 -31.17 -15.85
N ARG A 265 -1.91 -31.31 -17.16
CA ARG A 265 -3.16 -30.87 -17.79
C ARG A 265 -4.32 -31.60 -17.12
N GLU A 266 -5.21 -30.83 -16.52
CA GLU A 266 -6.42 -31.35 -15.93
C GLU A 266 -7.43 -31.48 -17.07
N VAL A 267 -7.55 -32.70 -17.60
CA VAL A 267 -8.62 -33.03 -18.53
C VAL A 267 -9.91 -32.93 -17.73
N SER A 268 -10.78 -32.00 -18.12
CA SER A 268 -12.10 -31.86 -17.52
C SER A 268 -12.77 -33.23 -17.54
N PRO A 269 -13.39 -33.70 -16.45
CA PRO A 269 -14.14 -34.95 -16.46
C PRO A 269 -15.25 -34.98 -17.51
N LEU A 270 -15.70 -33.81 -17.97
CA LEU A 270 -16.68 -33.63 -19.04
C LEU A 270 -16.08 -33.79 -20.45
N ASP A 271 -14.76 -33.68 -20.59
CA ASP A 271 -14.05 -33.84 -21.87
C ASP A 271 -13.40 -35.23 -22.00
N ARG A 272 -13.65 -36.14 -21.04
CA ARG A 272 -13.29 -37.54 -21.24
C ARG A 272 -14.32 -38.15 -22.19
N PRO A 273 -13.93 -38.63 -23.38
CA PRO A 273 -14.81 -39.55 -24.08
C PRO A 273 -15.10 -40.69 -23.11
N GLY A 274 -16.38 -40.84 -22.77
CA GLY A 274 -16.84 -42.02 -22.04
C GLY A 274 -16.49 -43.28 -22.86
N PRO A 275 -16.58 -44.47 -22.27
CA PRO A 275 -16.77 -45.66 -23.09
C PRO A 275 -17.94 -45.35 -24.04
N HIS A 276 -17.80 -45.62 -25.34
CA HIS A 276 -18.93 -45.54 -26.28
C HIS A 276 -20.09 -46.32 -25.65
N ASP A 277 -21.06 -45.60 -25.10
CA ASP A 277 -22.20 -46.20 -24.45
C ASP A 277 -23.17 -46.56 -25.58
N VAL A 278 -23.80 -47.72 -25.50
CA VAL A 278 -24.79 -48.17 -26.51
C VAL A 278 -25.88 -47.10 -26.70
N LEU A 279 -26.10 -46.28 -25.68
CA LEU A 279 -26.99 -45.14 -25.69
C LEU A 279 -26.55 -44.01 -26.65
N ASP A 280 -25.25 -43.76 -26.83
CA ASP A 280 -24.76 -42.75 -27.77
C ASP A 280 -24.96 -43.20 -29.23
N ASP A 281 -24.80 -44.50 -29.50
CA ASP A 281 -25.09 -45.10 -30.81
C ASP A 281 -26.61 -45.15 -31.07
N GLU A 282 -27.41 -45.45 -30.05
CA GLU A 282 -28.88 -45.39 -30.12
C GLU A 282 -29.37 -43.96 -30.34
N ILE A 283 -28.80 -42.96 -29.65
CA ILE A 283 -29.16 -41.55 -29.82
C ILE A 283 -28.73 -41.07 -31.21
N ALA A 284 -27.53 -41.42 -31.67
CA ALA A 284 -27.08 -41.09 -33.02
C ALA A 284 -28.00 -41.72 -34.07
N ALA A 285 -28.36 -43.00 -33.93
CA ALA A 285 -29.30 -43.68 -34.80
C ALA A 285 -30.71 -43.06 -34.76
N LEU A 286 -31.15 -42.57 -33.60
CA LEU A 286 -32.44 -41.92 -33.43
C LEU A 286 -32.46 -40.54 -34.08
N ILE A 287 -31.37 -39.76 -33.93
CA ILE A 287 -31.18 -38.47 -34.61
C ILE A 287 -31.10 -38.66 -36.12
N ASP A 288 -30.35 -39.65 -36.61
CA ASP A 288 -30.26 -39.95 -38.05
C ASP A 288 -31.62 -40.39 -38.62
N ALA A 289 -32.37 -41.21 -37.87
CA ALA A 289 -33.73 -41.62 -38.26
C ALA A 289 -34.72 -40.45 -38.25
N GLU A 290 -34.57 -39.49 -37.33
CA GLU A 290 -35.42 -38.32 -37.23
C GLU A 290 -35.06 -37.27 -38.30
N THR A 291 -33.79 -37.15 -38.65
CA THR A 291 -33.30 -36.33 -39.77
C THR A 291 -33.79 -36.90 -41.10
N ALA A 292 -33.72 -38.22 -41.30
CA ALA A 292 -34.27 -38.88 -42.49
C ALA A 292 -35.80 -38.76 -42.61
N ARG A 293 -36.53 -38.72 -41.48
CA ARG A 293 -37.98 -38.44 -41.46
C ARG A 293 -38.29 -36.98 -41.80
N ALA A 294 -37.48 -36.04 -41.32
CA ALA A 294 -37.62 -34.63 -41.64
C ALA A 294 -37.39 -34.37 -43.14
N GLU A 295 -36.38 -35.01 -43.74
CA GLU A 295 -36.12 -34.96 -45.18
C GLU A 295 -37.27 -35.56 -46.02
N GLN A 296 -37.95 -36.61 -45.55
CA GLN A 296 -39.15 -37.16 -46.19
C GLN A 296 -40.40 -36.26 -46.05
N GLN A 297 -40.45 -35.38 -45.05
CA GLN A 297 -41.56 -34.45 -44.84
C GLN A 297 -41.40 -33.15 -45.64
N GLU A 298 -40.19 -32.78 -46.05
CA GLU A 298 -39.93 -31.58 -46.87
C GLU A 298 -40.37 -31.72 -48.34
N GLU A 299 -40.55 -32.94 -48.88
CA GLU A 299 -41.02 -33.12 -50.27
C GLU A 299 -42.52 -32.83 -50.50
N LEU A 300 -43.32 -32.61 -49.45
CA LEU A 300 -44.78 -32.40 -49.56
C LEU A 300 -45.33 -31.14 -48.85
N SER A 301 -44.49 -30.22 -48.38
CA SER A 301 -45.00 -28.98 -47.79
C SER A 301 -44.12 -27.77 -48.11
N GLY A 302 -44.35 -27.18 -49.28
CA GLY A 302 -43.97 -25.80 -49.56
C GLY A 302 -44.80 -24.84 -48.71
N GLY A 303 -44.36 -24.57 -47.49
CA GLY A 303 -45.00 -23.63 -46.56
C GLY A 303 -43.94 -22.85 -45.79
N GLY A 304 -43.69 -21.62 -46.23
CA GLY A 304 -42.72 -20.73 -45.60
C GLY A 304 -43.01 -20.49 -44.12
N VAL A 305 -42.02 -20.74 -43.27
CA VAL A 305 -42.06 -20.43 -41.85
C VAL A 305 -41.38 -19.08 -41.62
N ALA A 306 -42.15 -18.13 -41.09
CA ALA A 306 -41.69 -16.81 -40.70
C ALA A 306 -40.65 -16.91 -39.57
N THR A 307 -39.52 -16.22 -39.74
CA THR A 307 -38.50 -16.02 -38.72
C THR A 307 -39.04 -15.12 -37.61
N ALA A 308 -39.58 -15.72 -36.55
CA ALA A 308 -39.84 -15.02 -35.30
C ALA A 308 -38.54 -14.86 -34.51
N GLU A 309 -38.11 -13.61 -34.42
CA GLU A 309 -36.98 -13.11 -33.63
C GLU A 309 -37.09 -13.55 -32.16
N THR A 310 -36.08 -14.26 -31.65
CA THR A 310 -36.05 -14.74 -30.27
C THR A 310 -35.74 -13.58 -29.32
N PRO A 311 -36.56 -13.30 -28.29
CA PRO A 311 -36.20 -12.29 -27.31
C PRO A 311 -35.01 -12.77 -26.48
N ARG A 312 -33.98 -11.93 -26.47
CA ARG A 312 -32.77 -12.02 -25.66
C ARG A 312 -33.15 -12.26 -24.19
N PRO A 313 -32.62 -13.29 -23.50
CA PRO A 313 -32.92 -13.48 -22.09
C PRO A 313 -32.32 -12.33 -21.29
N GLU A 314 -33.20 -11.52 -20.72
CA GLU A 314 -32.84 -10.50 -19.73
C GLU A 314 -32.21 -11.19 -18.53
N THR A 315 -31.02 -10.73 -18.19
CA THR A 315 -30.27 -11.18 -17.03
C THR A 315 -30.96 -10.64 -15.78
N PRO A 316 -31.44 -11.49 -14.85
CA PRO A 316 -32.09 -11.01 -13.65
C PRO A 316 -31.08 -10.26 -12.77
N PRO A 317 -31.48 -9.14 -12.13
CA PRO A 317 -30.60 -8.38 -11.26
C PRO A 317 -30.20 -9.25 -10.06
N HIS A 318 -28.90 -9.29 -9.78
CA HIS A 318 -28.31 -9.95 -8.61
C HIS A 318 -28.90 -9.36 -7.32
N GLY A 319 -29.98 -9.97 -6.84
CA GLY A 319 -30.49 -9.78 -5.49
C GLY A 319 -29.45 -10.28 -4.49
N ASN A 320 -29.06 -9.40 -3.57
CA ASN A 320 -28.25 -9.69 -2.39
C ASN A 320 -28.82 -10.89 -1.62
N ARG A 321 -28.35 -12.10 -1.94
CA ARG A 321 -28.52 -13.25 -1.06
C ARG A 321 -27.54 -13.09 0.10
N PRO A 322 -28.00 -13.02 1.36
CA PRO A 322 -27.10 -13.15 2.49
C PRO A 322 -26.36 -14.48 2.33
N ALA A 323 -25.04 -14.44 2.50
CA ALA A 323 -24.20 -15.61 2.45
C ALA A 323 -24.71 -16.63 3.49
N LYS A 324 -25.51 -17.57 3.03
CA LYS A 324 -25.89 -18.76 3.76
C LYS A 324 -24.57 -19.52 3.91
N THR A 325 -23.90 -19.30 5.04
CA THR A 325 -22.79 -20.12 5.49
C THR A 325 -23.30 -21.54 5.47
N GLY A 326 -22.96 -22.26 4.41
CA GLY A 326 -23.14 -23.69 4.32
C GLY A 326 -22.35 -24.26 5.48
N ASN A 327 -23.04 -24.48 6.59
CA ASN A 327 -22.63 -25.39 7.63
C ASN A 327 -22.60 -26.74 6.92
N ARG A 328 -21.46 -27.05 6.27
CA ARG A 328 -21.19 -28.36 5.69
C ARG A 328 -21.50 -29.32 6.82
N GLY A 329 -22.62 -30.04 6.67
CA GLY A 329 -23.16 -30.91 7.70
C GLY A 329 -22.01 -31.71 8.27
N GLY A 330 -21.63 -31.38 9.51
CA GLY A 330 -20.61 -32.13 10.20
C GLY A 330 -21.08 -33.56 10.17
N ARG A 331 -20.29 -34.43 9.54
CA ARG A 331 -20.56 -35.87 9.50
C ARG A 331 -20.97 -36.27 10.92
N PRO A 332 -22.13 -36.95 11.12
CA PRO A 332 -22.68 -37.19 12.43
C PRO A 332 -21.59 -37.71 13.35
N THR A 333 -21.30 -36.94 14.39
CA THR A 333 -20.20 -37.27 15.29
C THR A 333 -20.60 -38.54 16.02
N ARG A 334 -19.87 -39.63 15.78
CA ARG A 334 -20.13 -40.90 16.47
C ARG A 334 -20.08 -40.63 17.99
N PRO A 335 -21.07 -41.13 18.75
CA PRO A 335 -21.08 -40.99 20.20
C PRO A 335 -19.83 -41.65 20.79
N TRP A 336 -19.33 -41.09 21.88
CA TRP A 336 -18.06 -41.51 22.48
C TRP A 336 -18.07 -42.98 22.92
N GLU A 337 -19.22 -43.48 23.39
CA GLU A 337 -19.39 -44.87 23.80
C GLU A 337 -19.29 -45.85 22.62
N ALA A 338 -19.82 -45.49 21.46
CA ALA A 338 -19.66 -46.30 20.24
C ALA A 338 -18.18 -46.43 19.85
N LEU A 339 -17.41 -45.34 19.96
CA LEU A 339 -15.96 -45.38 19.71
C LEU A 339 -15.20 -46.26 20.72
N ARG A 340 -15.64 -46.31 21.98
CA ARG A 340 -15.05 -47.23 22.98
C ARG A 340 -15.35 -48.69 22.67
N ALA A 341 -16.58 -49.00 22.27
CA ALA A 341 -16.98 -50.36 21.87
C ALA A 341 -16.23 -50.81 20.62
N GLU A 342 -16.16 -49.97 19.58
CA GLU A 342 -15.38 -50.23 18.37
C GLU A 342 -13.88 -50.44 18.68
N PHE A 343 -13.30 -49.62 19.56
CA PHE A 343 -11.90 -49.77 19.95
C PHE A 343 -11.63 -51.06 20.73
N LYS A 344 -12.56 -51.48 21.59
CA LYS A 344 -12.48 -52.75 22.30
C LYS A 344 -12.55 -53.93 21.33
N ALA A 345 -13.51 -53.91 20.41
CA ALA A 345 -13.62 -54.93 19.35
C ALA A 345 -12.37 -54.98 18.45
N LEU A 346 -11.77 -53.82 18.16
CA LEU A 346 -10.50 -53.73 17.41
C LEU A 346 -9.34 -54.39 18.15
N ILE A 347 -9.26 -54.24 19.47
CA ILE A 347 -8.23 -54.90 20.31
C ILE A 347 -8.48 -56.40 20.40
N GLU A 348 -9.74 -56.83 20.52
CA GLU A 348 -10.10 -58.25 20.51
C GLU A 348 -9.74 -58.92 19.17
N ALA A 349 -9.95 -58.22 18.05
CA ALA A 349 -9.58 -58.70 16.71
C ALA A 349 -8.07 -58.60 16.44
N ASN A 350 -7.38 -57.61 17.02
CA ASN A 350 -5.95 -57.37 16.85
C ASN A 350 -5.31 -57.01 18.20
N PRO A 351 -4.75 -57.99 18.93
CA PRO A 351 -4.12 -57.75 20.23
C PRO A 351 -3.01 -56.68 20.22
N ASP A 352 -2.31 -56.53 19.08
CA ASP A 352 -1.27 -55.52 18.90
C ASP A 352 -1.80 -54.08 18.85
N ALA A 353 -3.12 -53.88 18.67
CA ALA A 353 -3.74 -52.56 18.65
C ALA A 353 -3.53 -51.77 19.95
N VAL A 354 -3.28 -52.48 21.06
CA VAL A 354 -2.92 -51.89 22.36
C VAL A 354 -1.65 -51.03 22.27
N ARG A 355 -0.69 -51.40 21.41
CA ARG A 355 0.60 -50.70 21.27
C ARG A 355 0.58 -49.63 20.18
N TRP A 356 -0.56 -49.41 19.51
CA TRP A 356 -0.63 -48.48 18.41
C TRP A 356 -0.52 -47.02 18.86
N SER A 357 0.10 -46.20 18.02
CA SER A 357 0.11 -44.75 18.23
C SER A 357 -1.29 -44.16 18.01
N ALA A 358 -1.60 -43.05 18.69
CA ALA A 358 -2.88 -42.33 18.51
C ALA A 358 -3.17 -41.98 17.03
N ARG A 359 -2.13 -41.78 16.22
CA ARG A 359 -2.27 -41.50 14.78
C ARG A 359 -2.74 -42.72 13.98
N ARG A 360 -2.27 -43.92 14.34
CA ARG A 360 -2.70 -45.18 13.70
C ARG A 360 -4.13 -45.51 14.11
N ILE A 361 -4.46 -45.37 15.40
CA ILE A 361 -5.83 -45.54 15.92
C ILE A 361 -6.80 -44.58 15.22
N ALA A 362 -6.43 -43.30 15.07
CA ALA A 362 -7.25 -42.30 14.36
C ALA A 362 -7.51 -42.68 12.89
N ARG A 363 -6.51 -43.27 12.21
CA ARG A 363 -6.64 -43.72 10.82
C ARG A 363 -7.57 -44.92 10.71
N GLU A 364 -7.37 -45.92 11.56
CA GLU A 364 -8.14 -47.16 11.52
C GLU A 364 -9.61 -46.93 11.86
N MET A 365 -9.87 -46.21 12.96
CA MET A 365 -11.24 -45.94 13.42
C MET A 365 -11.90 -44.77 12.68
N ARG A 366 -11.17 -44.10 11.78
CA ARG A 366 -11.58 -42.87 11.07
C ARG A 366 -12.12 -41.79 12.02
N CYS A 367 -11.45 -41.60 13.16
CA CYS A 367 -11.81 -40.61 14.18
C CYS A 367 -10.74 -39.51 14.32
N GLY A 368 -11.07 -38.41 15.01
CA GLY A 368 -10.13 -37.32 15.25
C GLY A 368 -8.96 -37.74 16.14
N LYS A 369 -7.79 -37.11 15.96
CA LYS A 369 -6.56 -37.44 16.70
C LYS A 369 -6.74 -37.34 18.23
N ASP A 370 -7.49 -36.35 18.70
CA ASP A 370 -7.72 -36.12 20.13
C ASP A 370 -8.58 -37.23 20.75
N LYS A 371 -9.59 -37.69 20.00
CA LYS A 371 -10.42 -38.83 20.38
C LYS A 371 -9.61 -40.13 20.43
N ALA A 372 -8.75 -40.37 19.45
CA ALA A 372 -7.87 -41.54 19.44
C ALA A 372 -6.84 -41.53 20.58
N ALA A 373 -6.27 -40.36 20.90
CA ALA A 373 -5.36 -40.22 22.05
C ALA A 373 -6.07 -40.53 23.37
N ARG A 374 -7.26 -39.96 23.57
CA ARG A 374 -8.07 -40.21 24.76
C ARG A 374 -8.48 -41.68 24.92
N LEU A 375 -8.83 -42.38 23.83
CA LEU A 375 -9.14 -43.83 23.88
C LEU A 375 -7.93 -44.65 24.34
N ARG A 376 -6.75 -44.37 23.78
CA ARG A 376 -5.50 -45.06 24.15
C ARG A 376 -5.17 -44.82 25.63
N ASP A 377 -5.28 -43.58 26.09
CA ASP A 377 -4.90 -43.22 27.46
C ASP A 377 -5.92 -43.80 28.48
N GLU A 378 -7.21 -43.82 28.15
CA GLU A 378 -8.25 -44.50 28.95
C GLU A 378 -8.00 -46.02 29.02
N PHE A 379 -7.61 -46.66 27.91
CA PHE A 379 -7.29 -48.08 27.88
C PHE A 379 -6.05 -48.41 28.74
N ASN A 380 -4.96 -47.65 28.59
CA ASN A 380 -3.73 -47.84 29.36
C ASN A 380 -3.98 -47.63 30.87
N THR A 381 -4.81 -46.65 31.23
CA THR A 381 -5.17 -46.41 32.63
C THR A 381 -5.96 -47.57 33.23
N ASN A 382 -6.90 -48.14 32.46
CA ASN A 382 -7.69 -49.29 32.91
C ASN A 382 -6.88 -50.59 32.94
N ALA A 383 -5.92 -50.77 32.02
CA ALA A 383 -5.01 -51.91 32.01
C ALA A 383 -4.11 -51.91 33.25
N ASN A 384 -3.52 -50.76 33.61
CA ASN A 384 -2.69 -50.64 34.81
C ASN A 384 -3.50 -50.94 36.10
N ARG A 385 -4.75 -50.47 36.19
CA ARG A 385 -5.61 -50.76 37.36
C ARG A 385 -5.98 -52.24 37.53
N LYS A 386 -5.94 -53.03 36.46
CA LYS A 386 -6.20 -54.47 36.51
C LYS A 386 -4.96 -55.31 36.83
N GLY A 387 -3.76 -54.75 36.68
CA GLY A 387 -2.51 -55.43 37.03
C GLY A 387 -2.18 -55.38 38.53
N ASP A 388 -2.75 -54.42 39.26
CA ASP A 388 -2.52 -54.21 40.70
C ASP A 388 -3.57 -54.91 41.61
N ARG A 389 -4.46 -55.72 41.04
CA ARG A 389 -5.45 -56.54 41.76
C ARG A 389 -5.23 -58.00 41.41
#